data_AF-A0A0B8T3M4-F1
#
_entry.id   AF-A0A0B8T3M4-F1
#
_cell.length_a   1.000
_cell.length_b   1.000
_cell.length_c   1.000
_cell.angle_alpha   90.00
_cell.angle_beta   90.00
_cell.angle_gamma   90.00
#
_symmetry.space_group_name_H-M   'P 1'
#
loop_
_entity.id
_entity.type
_entity.pdbx_description
1 polymer ?
#
loop_
_entity_poly.entity_id
_entity_poly.type
_entity_poly.pdbx_seq_one_letter_code
_entity_poly.pdbx_strand_id
1 'polypeptide(L)'
;MLSKELYTKYDLLLPSKFDGGYLVITLYEKIKSREIEDYFTQKEINEILTDLKAEFNLDSIRSWNNIKDNLFHYFLRSHPDEPWKYYLTDYAKNVVDLMISKLENPYKNHPLKKSVQDSFIIRHGEIKTIEELERKFGRIFIQGSKKIITDHLEALEDELREAYKELNDILRKEDEQSATSLVREFTVVFRKFGERAEDITEAIISKDQFLGNLLNVVDHFYRNMEDDGKFNTDNVQKSKSDWEKAQEMYTDIREFFTSVDNKVYIIRRQINHASEKLTELQEQFSSRAFFRLQIKKLHRTVLESSQYTADGVRFNSNFPLKELVYEPVRMLYPRYYEFESPKPNIIVNVEVDETYERNEKQKIVKEINRQQLINQWVDKAKDILESKRQLSIDELMNSIVDEEKDLSIAYQVASRITAYTSENNDVFIDVEQKIISLSQQNLSLWKTKIMK
;
A
#
# COMPACT_ATOMS: atom_id res chain seq x y z
N MET A 1 -10.05 -12.48 -28.05
CA MET A 1 -11.49 -12.73 -28.30
C MET A 1 -12.35 -12.52 -27.05
N LEU A 2 -11.94 -13.00 -25.87
CA LEU A 2 -12.66 -12.81 -24.58
C LEU A 2 -12.92 -11.36 -24.15
N SER A 3 -12.11 -10.37 -24.57
CA SER A 3 -12.25 -8.98 -24.10
C SER A 3 -13.40 -8.19 -24.73
N LYS A 4 -13.83 -8.52 -25.96
CA LYS A 4 -14.85 -7.75 -26.69
C LYS A 4 -16.27 -8.04 -26.20
N GLU A 5 -16.56 -9.29 -25.88
CA GLU A 5 -17.85 -9.70 -25.31
C GLU A 5 -18.01 -9.23 -23.86
N LEU A 6 -16.92 -9.24 -23.09
CA LEU A 6 -16.92 -8.75 -21.72
C LEU A 6 -17.19 -7.24 -21.68
N TYR A 7 -16.60 -6.48 -22.62
CA TYR A 7 -16.89 -5.06 -22.77
C TYR A 7 -18.36 -4.78 -23.16
N THR A 8 -18.94 -5.54 -24.09
CA THR A 8 -20.31 -5.29 -24.56
C THR A 8 -21.39 -5.75 -23.59
N LYS A 9 -21.09 -6.71 -22.69
CA LYS A 9 -22.03 -7.25 -21.70
C LYS A 9 -21.78 -6.76 -20.28
N TYR A 10 -20.81 -5.86 -20.07
CA TYR A 10 -20.42 -5.41 -18.73
C TYR A 10 -21.59 -4.85 -17.92
N ASP A 11 -22.40 -3.98 -18.53
CA ASP A 11 -23.56 -3.35 -17.89
C ASP A 11 -24.67 -4.36 -17.54
N LEU A 12 -24.68 -5.54 -18.18
CA LEU A 12 -25.58 -6.64 -17.84
C LEU A 12 -25.04 -7.50 -16.70
N LEU A 13 -23.71 -7.58 -16.53
CA LEU A 13 -23.05 -8.33 -15.47
C LEU A 13 -23.04 -7.56 -14.15
N LEU A 14 -22.91 -6.24 -14.21
CA LEU A 14 -22.91 -5.32 -13.07
C LEU A 14 -23.82 -4.12 -13.37
N PRO A 15 -25.16 -4.26 -13.18
CA PRO A 15 -26.11 -3.22 -13.50
C PRO A 15 -25.88 -1.99 -12.63
N SER A 16 -26.08 -0.82 -13.22
CA SER A 16 -25.91 0.45 -12.52
C SER A 16 -26.88 0.56 -11.33
N LYS A 17 -26.56 1.44 -10.36
CA LYS A 17 -27.45 1.76 -9.23
C LYS A 17 -28.87 2.10 -9.70
N PHE A 18 -28.99 2.80 -10.83
CA PHE A 18 -30.26 3.29 -11.38
C PHE A 18 -30.96 2.29 -12.32
N ASP A 19 -30.25 1.26 -12.79
CA ASP A 19 -30.77 0.21 -13.68
C ASP A 19 -31.19 -1.06 -12.94
N GLY A 20 -31.52 -0.92 -11.66
CA GLY A 20 -32.01 -2.02 -10.83
C GLY A 20 -30.92 -2.75 -10.03
N GLY A 21 -29.65 -2.33 -10.09
CA GLY A 21 -28.59 -2.91 -9.26
C GLY A 21 -28.89 -2.78 -7.76
N TYR A 22 -29.41 -1.64 -7.32
CA TYR A 22 -29.78 -1.44 -5.91
C TYR A 22 -31.04 -2.23 -5.51
N LEU A 23 -32.00 -2.40 -6.43
CA LEU A 23 -33.19 -3.23 -6.21
C LEU A 23 -32.82 -4.67 -5.88
N VAL A 24 -31.81 -5.24 -6.57
CA VAL A 24 -31.30 -6.59 -6.30
C VAL A 24 -30.73 -6.70 -4.88
N ILE A 25 -30.01 -5.68 -4.41
CA ILE A 25 -29.46 -5.64 -3.04
C ILE A 25 -30.60 -5.61 -2.02
N THR A 26 -31.58 -4.72 -2.19
CA THR A 26 -32.71 -4.61 -1.26
C THR A 26 -33.57 -5.87 -1.23
N LEU A 27 -33.78 -6.52 -2.38
CA LEU A 27 -34.46 -7.82 -2.44
C LEU A 27 -33.69 -8.88 -1.66
N TYR A 28 -32.37 -8.95 -1.83
CA TYR A 28 -31.53 -9.91 -1.12
C TYR A 28 -31.57 -9.69 0.40
N GLU A 29 -31.46 -8.44 0.86
CA GLU A 29 -31.53 -8.09 2.28
C GLU A 29 -32.89 -8.44 2.90
N LYS A 30 -33.99 -8.11 2.22
CA LYS A 30 -35.36 -8.42 2.69
C LYS A 30 -35.66 -9.92 2.72
N ILE A 31 -35.11 -10.70 1.79
CA ILE A 31 -35.20 -12.17 1.82
C ILE A 31 -34.38 -12.70 3.01
N LYS A 32 -33.17 -12.18 3.22
CA LYS A 32 -32.30 -12.59 4.33
C LYS A 32 -32.88 -12.24 5.71
N SER A 33 -33.57 -11.10 5.84
CA SER A 33 -34.27 -10.68 7.05
C SER A 33 -35.62 -11.40 7.27
N ARG A 34 -36.05 -12.24 6.31
CA ARG A 34 -37.37 -12.92 6.27
C ARG A 34 -38.56 -11.96 6.19
N GLU A 35 -38.36 -10.75 5.67
CA GLU A 35 -39.44 -9.81 5.37
C GLU A 35 -40.21 -10.21 4.12
N ILE A 36 -39.54 -10.88 3.16
CA ILE A 36 -40.12 -11.39 1.91
C ILE A 36 -39.71 -12.86 1.76
N GLU A 37 -40.55 -13.65 1.11
CA GLU A 37 -40.26 -15.04 0.77
C GLU A 37 -39.19 -15.14 -0.35
N ASP A 38 -38.52 -16.30 -0.46
CA ASP A 38 -37.52 -16.57 -1.52
C ASP A 38 -38.10 -16.39 -2.95
N TYR A 39 -39.42 -16.53 -3.07
CA TYR A 39 -40.18 -16.25 -4.28
C TYR A 39 -41.07 -15.03 -4.08
N PHE A 40 -40.91 -14.02 -4.93
CA PHE A 40 -41.60 -12.74 -4.81
C PHE A 40 -42.30 -12.35 -6.11
N THR A 41 -43.23 -11.41 -6.01
CA THR A 41 -44.16 -10.99 -7.06
C THR A 41 -43.81 -9.61 -7.58
N GLN A 42 -44.38 -9.25 -8.74
CA GLN A 42 -44.22 -7.89 -9.29
C GLN A 42 -44.75 -6.79 -8.35
N LYS A 43 -45.75 -7.11 -7.51
CA LYS A 43 -46.31 -6.17 -6.54
C LYS A 43 -45.26 -5.77 -5.49
N GLU A 44 -44.58 -6.76 -4.91
CA GLU A 44 -43.51 -6.55 -3.92
C GLU A 44 -42.33 -5.80 -4.54
N ILE A 45 -41.98 -6.09 -5.80
CA ILE A 45 -40.94 -5.34 -6.52
C ILE A 45 -41.31 -3.86 -6.67
N ASN A 46 -42.55 -3.57 -7.05
CA ASN A 46 -43.00 -2.18 -7.19
C ASN A 46 -43.06 -1.45 -5.85
N GLU A 47 -43.45 -2.13 -4.77
CA GLU A 47 -43.45 -1.59 -3.40
C GLU A 47 -42.03 -1.23 -2.96
N ILE A 48 -41.06 -2.12 -3.17
CA ILE A 48 -39.63 -1.83 -2.87
C ILE A 48 -39.14 -0.64 -3.70
N LEU A 49 -39.47 -0.56 -4.99
CA LEU A 49 -39.08 0.59 -5.82
C LEU A 49 -39.70 1.90 -5.32
N THR A 50 -40.91 1.88 -4.78
CA THR A 50 -41.51 3.08 -4.16
C THR A 50 -40.86 3.45 -2.83
N ASP A 51 -40.51 2.47 -2.00
CA ASP A 51 -39.81 2.68 -0.73
C ASP A 51 -38.43 3.29 -0.97
N LEU A 52 -37.67 2.76 -1.93
CA LEU A 52 -36.38 3.29 -2.35
C LEU A 52 -36.45 4.74 -2.84
N LYS A 53 -37.56 5.12 -3.50
CA LYS A 53 -37.78 6.50 -3.94
C LYS A 53 -37.90 7.44 -2.74
N ALA A 54 -38.66 7.01 -1.73
CA ALA A 54 -38.93 7.79 -0.53
C ALA A 54 -37.69 7.88 0.38
N GLU A 55 -36.95 6.78 0.55
CA GLU A 55 -35.79 6.70 1.43
C GLU A 55 -34.61 7.56 0.94
N PHE A 56 -34.38 7.60 -0.38
CA PHE A 56 -33.23 8.31 -0.97
C PHE A 56 -33.58 9.65 -1.63
N ASN A 57 -34.81 10.16 -1.49
CA ASN A 57 -35.28 11.40 -2.11
C ASN A 57 -34.94 11.51 -3.61
N LEU A 58 -35.20 10.45 -4.38
CA LEU A 58 -34.85 10.40 -5.80
C LEU A 58 -35.96 11.05 -6.66
N ASP A 59 -35.58 12.04 -7.48
CA ASP A 59 -36.50 12.75 -8.40
C ASP A 59 -37.17 11.78 -9.40
N SER A 60 -36.47 10.72 -9.80
CA SER A 60 -37.01 9.66 -10.66
C SER A 60 -36.32 8.31 -10.43
N ILE A 61 -37.10 7.24 -10.38
CA ILE A 61 -36.63 5.85 -10.46
C ILE A 61 -37.14 5.25 -11.77
N ARG A 62 -36.30 4.50 -12.50
CA ARG A 62 -36.72 3.79 -13.71
C ARG A 62 -37.78 2.75 -13.34
N SER A 63 -38.90 2.76 -14.05
CA SER A 63 -40.00 1.83 -13.80
C SER A 63 -39.56 0.38 -14.02
N TRP A 64 -40.20 -0.56 -13.31
CA TRP A 64 -39.94 -2.00 -13.46
C TRP A 64 -39.89 -2.46 -14.92
N ASN A 65 -40.79 -1.94 -15.76
CA ASN A 65 -40.85 -2.29 -17.18
C ASN A 65 -39.58 -1.94 -17.97
N ASN A 66 -38.80 -0.95 -17.53
CA ASN A 66 -37.57 -0.52 -18.20
C ASN A 66 -36.34 -1.28 -17.70
N ILE A 67 -36.38 -1.82 -16.47
CA ILE A 67 -35.22 -2.51 -15.85
C ILE A 67 -35.37 -4.03 -15.86
N LYS A 68 -36.58 -4.57 -16.00
CA LYS A 68 -36.87 -6.01 -15.91
C LYS A 68 -36.04 -6.83 -16.90
N ASP A 69 -35.87 -6.34 -18.14
CA ASP A 69 -35.20 -7.10 -19.19
C ASP A 69 -33.72 -7.26 -18.84
N ASN A 70 -33.08 -6.21 -18.33
CA ASN A 70 -31.69 -6.25 -17.85
C ASN A 70 -31.54 -7.19 -16.65
N LEU A 71 -32.47 -7.14 -15.69
CA LEU A 71 -32.42 -7.98 -14.50
C LEU A 71 -32.69 -9.46 -14.82
N PHE A 72 -33.55 -9.79 -15.78
CA PHE A 72 -33.81 -11.17 -16.19
C PHE A 72 -32.65 -11.84 -16.93
N HIS A 73 -31.66 -11.09 -17.41
CA HIS A 73 -30.50 -11.70 -18.09
C HIS A 73 -29.66 -12.52 -17.11
N TYR A 74 -29.32 -11.96 -15.94
CA TYR A 74 -28.40 -12.61 -15.00
C TYR A 74 -28.86 -12.60 -13.54
N PHE A 75 -29.81 -11.75 -13.15
CA PHE A 75 -30.12 -11.54 -11.72
C PHE A 75 -31.43 -12.19 -11.26
N LEU A 76 -32.46 -12.16 -12.10
CA LEU A 76 -33.80 -12.67 -11.79
C LEU A 76 -34.21 -13.78 -12.75
N ARG A 77 -35.02 -14.72 -12.27
CA ARG A 77 -35.68 -15.74 -13.10
C ARG A 77 -37.12 -15.95 -12.65
N SER A 78 -37.98 -16.32 -13.60
CA SER A 78 -39.36 -16.73 -13.33
C SER A 78 -39.40 -18.18 -12.83
N HIS A 79 -40.31 -18.48 -11.90
CA HIS A 79 -40.57 -19.85 -11.47
C HIS A 79 -41.15 -20.66 -12.66
N PRO A 80 -40.67 -21.89 -12.92
CA PRO A 80 -41.14 -22.69 -14.05
C PRO A 80 -42.63 -23.03 -13.98
N ASP A 81 -43.16 -23.25 -12.77
CA ASP A 81 -44.57 -23.64 -12.56
C ASP A 81 -45.49 -22.46 -12.18
N GLU A 82 -44.91 -21.31 -11.79
CA GLU A 82 -45.65 -20.15 -11.31
C GLU A 82 -45.13 -18.87 -12.01
N PRO A 83 -45.61 -18.55 -13.23
CA PRO A 83 -45.05 -17.48 -14.07
C PRO A 83 -45.08 -16.08 -13.45
N TRP A 84 -45.87 -15.89 -12.39
CA TRP A 84 -46.07 -14.63 -11.67
C TRP A 84 -45.09 -14.44 -10.50
N LYS A 85 -44.29 -15.47 -10.19
CA LYS A 85 -43.28 -15.45 -9.13
C LYS A 85 -41.88 -15.42 -9.71
N TYR A 86 -41.02 -14.66 -9.05
CA TYR A 86 -39.62 -14.44 -9.39
C TYR A 86 -38.74 -14.86 -8.23
N TYR A 87 -37.49 -15.23 -8.54
CA TYR A 87 -36.47 -15.49 -7.54
C TYR A 87 -35.13 -14.88 -7.96
N LEU A 88 -34.28 -14.58 -6.98
CA LEU A 88 -32.89 -14.19 -7.20
C LEU A 88 -32.07 -15.41 -7.59
N THR A 89 -31.35 -15.30 -8.70
CA THR A 89 -30.40 -16.32 -9.14
C THR A 89 -29.21 -16.44 -8.16
N ASP A 90 -28.51 -17.58 -8.19
CA ASP A 90 -27.27 -17.76 -7.42
C ASP A 90 -26.19 -16.74 -7.82
N TYR A 91 -26.18 -16.30 -9.09
CA TYR A 91 -25.31 -15.22 -9.53
C TYR A 91 -25.62 -13.92 -8.79
N ALA A 92 -26.89 -13.51 -8.71
CA ALA A 92 -27.30 -12.31 -7.98
C ALA A 92 -26.89 -12.38 -6.51
N LYS A 93 -27.13 -13.52 -5.85
CA LYS A 93 -26.76 -13.74 -4.45
C LYS A 93 -25.25 -13.61 -4.26
N ASN A 94 -24.46 -14.28 -5.10
CA ASN A 94 -22.99 -14.21 -5.04
C ASN A 94 -22.44 -12.79 -5.29
N VAL A 95 -23.03 -12.02 -6.22
CA VAL A 95 -22.63 -10.64 -6.49
C VAL A 95 -22.95 -9.73 -5.30
N VAL A 96 -24.14 -9.86 -4.71
CA VAL A 96 -24.52 -9.07 -3.53
C VAL A 96 -23.67 -9.48 -2.33
N ASP A 97 -23.41 -10.77 -2.11
CA ASP A 97 -22.49 -11.24 -1.07
C ASP A 97 -21.06 -10.72 -1.28
N LEU A 98 -20.59 -10.63 -2.52
CA LEU A 98 -19.31 -9.99 -2.85
C LEU A 98 -19.32 -8.49 -2.50
N MET A 99 -20.40 -7.77 -2.79
CA MET A 99 -20.53 -6.36 -2.43
C MET A 99 -20.59 -6.15 -0.91
N ILE A 100 -21.40 -6.95 -0.20
CA ILE A 100 -21.53 -6.91 1.25
C ILE A 100 -20.19 -7.28 1.90
N SER A 101 -19.53 -8.34 1.48
CA SER A 101 -18.22 -8.73 2.03
C SER A 101 -17.13 -7.68 1.84
N LYS A 102 -17.22 -6.86 0.77
CA LYS A 102 -16.33 -5.71 0.57
C LYS A 102 -16.63 -4.53 1.49
N LEU A 103 -17.89 -4.27 1.80
CA LEU A 103 -18.30 -3.16 2.68
C LEU A 103 -18.21 -3.53 4.17
N GLU A 104 -18.71 -4.71 4.51
CA GLU A 104 -18.79 -5.29 5.85
C GLU A 104 -17.84 -6.47 5.95
N ASN A 105 -16.55 -6.23 5.75
CA ASN A 105 -15.56 -7.27 5.94
C ASN A 105 -15.48 -7.63 7.44
N PRO A 106 -15.87 -8.85 7.86
CA PRO A 106 -15.88 -9.24 9.27
C PRO A 106 -14.47 -9.17 9.89
N TYR A 107 -13.43 -9.17 9.08
CA TYR A 107 -12.05 -9.11 9.51
C TYR A 107 -11.52 -7.69 9.76
N LYS A 108 -12.29 -6.62 9.46
CA LYS A 108 -11.88 -5.21 9.68
C LYS A 108 -11.47 -4.93 11.15
N ASN A 109 -12.08 -5.64 12.10
CA ASN A 109 -11.85 -5.47 13.54
C ASN A 109 -11.03 -6.59 14.19
N HIS A 110 -10.61 -7.60 13.43
CA HIS A 110 -9.79 -8.69 13.98
C HIS A 110 -8.29 -8.37 13.79
N PRO A 111 -7.40 -8.76 14.71
CA PRO A 111 -5.96 -8.66 14.48
C PRO A 111 -5.49 -9.74 13.49
N LEU A 112 -4.71 -9.35 12.48
CA LEU A 112 -4.20 -10.25 11.43
C LEU A 112 -3.44 -11.44 12.02
N LYS A 113 -2.67 -11.20 13.09
CA LYS A 113 -1.96 -12.24 13.85
C LYS A 113 -2.89 -13.35 14.32
N LYS A 114 -4.07 -13.02 14.88
CA LYS A 114 -5.01 -14.04 15.36
C LYS A 114 -5.51 -14.89 14.21
N SER A 115 -5.83 -14.27 13.07
CA SER A 115 -6.23 -15.01 11.86
C SER A 115 -5.12 -15.95 11.35
N VAL A 116 -3.85 -15.51 11.37
CA VAL A 116 -2.70 -16.34 10.99
C VAL A 116 -2.48 -17.47 12.00
N GLN A 117 -2.49 -17.17 13.30
CA GLN A 117 -2.32 -18.16 14.36
C GLN A 117 -3.46 -19.18 14.32
N ASP A 118 -4.72 -18.76 14.39
CA ASP A 118 -5.86 -19.68 14.42
C ASP A 118 -5.93 -20.57 13.17
N SER A 119 -5.46 -20.07 12.03
CA SER A 119 -5.46 -20.81 10.77
C SER A 119 -4.22 -21.70 10.57
N PHE A 120 -3.08 -21.39 11.21
CA PHE A 120 -1.79 -22.01 10.94
C PHE A 120 -0.98 -22.25 12.23
N ILE A 121 -1.35 -23.29 12.99
CA ILE A 121 -0.53 -23.82 14.11
C ILE A 121 -0.11 -25.26 13.84
N ILE A 122 1.20 -25.50 13.95
CA ILE A 122 1.77 -26.85 14.00
C ILE A 122 2.37 -27.02 15.40
N ARG A 123 1.80 -27.92 16.22
CA ARG A 123 2.42 -28.29 17.49
C ARG A 123 3.51 -29.34 17.24
N HIS A 124 4.59 -29.25 18.01
CA HIS A 124 5.73 -30.15 17.86
C HIS A 124 5.29 -31.62 18.08
N GLY A 125 5.58 -32.50 17.13
CA GLY A 125 5.20 -33.92 17.19
C GLY A 125 3.72 -34.25 16.93
N GLU A 126 2.91 -33.26 16.52
CA GLU A 126 1.48 -33.46 16.18
C GLU A 126 1.29 -34.14 14.82
N ILE A 127 2.24 -33.98 13.90
CA ILE A 127 2.19 -34.55 12.55
C ILE A 127 3.27 -35.62 12.47
N LYS A 128 2.84 -36.88 12.45
CA LYS A 128 3.73 -38.05 12.35
C LYS A 128 3.56 -38.77 11.02
N THR A 129 2.38 -38.68 10.40
CA THR A 129 2.08 -39.31 9.10
C THR A 129 1.72 -38.28 8.05
N ILE A 130 1.90 -38.65 6.77
CA ILE A 130 1.53 -37.78 5.64
C ILE A 130 0.03 -37.51 5.59
N GLU A 131 -0.79 -38.47 6.04
CA GLU A 131 -2.26 -38.35 6.08
C GLU A 131 -2.72 -37.29 7.09
N GLU A 132 -2.01 -37.13 8.20
CA GLU A 132 -2.25 -36.05 9.18
C GLU A 132 -1.88 -34.68 8.61
N LEU A 133 -0.80 -34.61 7.83
CA LEU A 133 -0.41 -33.41 7.08
C LEU A 133 -1.47 -33.07 6.01
N GLU A 134 -1.88 -34.04 5.20
CA GLU A 134 -2.92 -33.89 4.16
C GLU A 134 -4.29 -33.52 4.76
N ARG A 135 -4.63 -34.05 5.94
CA ARG A 135 -5.91 -33.71 6.59
C ARG A 135 -5.93 -32.26 7.09
N LYS A 136 -4.81 -31.78 7.61
CA LYS A 136 -4.72 -30.44 8.22
C LYS A 136 -4.37 -29.36 7.19
N PHE A 137 -3.59 -29.73 6.18
CA PHE A 137 -3.00 -28.83 5.19
C PHE A 137 -3.26 -29.28 3.74
N GLY A 138 -4.23 -30.16 3.50
CA GLY A 138 -4.65 -30.51 2.15
C GLY A 138 -5.35 -29.34 1.45
N ARG A 139 -5.36 -29.39 0.12
CA ARG A 139 -5.83 -28.29 -0.76
C ARG A 139 -7.21 -27.72 -0.36
N ILE A 140 -8.14 -28.56 0.07
CA ILE A 140 -9.51 -28.16 0.45
C ILE A 140 -9.53 -27.38 1.78
N PHE A 141 -8.78 -27.82 2.78
CA PHE A 141 -8.75 -27.18 4.11
C PHE A 141 -7.94 -25.87 4.08
N ILE A 142 -6.87 -25.86 3.30
CA ILE A 142 -6.03 -24.68 3.10
C ILE A 142 -6.76 -23.57 2.35
N GLN A 143 -7.66 -23.89 1.44
CA GLN A 143 -8.34 -22.88 0.63
C GLN A 143 -9.17 -21.91 1.49
N GLY A 144 -9.80 -22.41 2.56
CA GLY A 144 -10.50 -21.58 3.54
C GLY A 144 -9.54 -20.64 4.28
N SER A 145 -8.49 -21.18 4.86
CA SER A 145 -7.47 -20.41 5.60
C SER A 145 -6.73 -19.39 4.72
N LYS A 146 -6.38 -19.75 3.48
CA LYS A 146 -5.80 -18.83 2.48
C LYS A 146 -6.76 -17.68 2.18
N LYS A 147 -8.04 -17.99 2.00
CA LYS A 147 -9.08 -16.97 1.77
C LYS A 147 -9.21 -16.03 2.97
N ILE A 148 -9.27 -16.54 4.19
CA ILE A 148 -9.34 -15.73 5.41
C ILE A 148 -8.18 -14.72 5.50
N ILE A 149 -6.94 -15.16 5.30
CA ILE A 149 -5.78 -14.26 5.30
C ILE A 149 -5.87 -13.23 4.18
N THR A 150 -6.29 -13.66 2.98
CA THR A 150 -6.42 -12.75 1.82
C THR A 150 -7.47 -11.68 2.07
N ASP A 151 -8.65 -12.06 2.57
CA ASP A 151 -9.76 -11.17 2.90
C ASP A 151 -9.36 -10.20 4.01
N HIS A 152 -8.56 -10.65 5.00
CA HIS A 152 -8.05 -9.80 6.07
C HIS A 152 -7.06 -8.74 5.55
N LEU A 153 -6.12 -9.13 4.68
CA LEU A 153 -5.18 -8.20 4.06
C LEU A 153 -5.89 -7.16 3.19
N GLU A 154 -6.96 -7.56 2.50
CA GLU A 154 -7.79 -6.63 1.72
C GLU A 154 -8.54 -5.65 2.63
N ALA A 155 -9.13 -6.12 3.74
CA ALA A 155 -9.76 -5.24 4.73
C ALA A 155 -8.77 -4.20 5.28
N LEU A 156 -7.55 -4.64 5.56
CA LEU A 156 -6.50 -3.79 6.10
C LEU A 156 -6.01 -2.76 5.08
N GLU A 157 -5.88 -3.16 3.80
CA GLU A 157 -5.57 -2.22 2.71
C GLU A 157 -6.67 -1.15 2.56
N ASP A 158 -7.95 -1.56 2.57
CA ASP A 158 -9.09 -0.64 2.45
C ASP A 158 -9.15 0.34 3.64
N GLU A 159 -8.96 -0.14 4.87
CA GLU A 159 -8.93 0.70 6.07
C GLU A 159 -7.80 1.74 6.01
N LEU A 160 -6.59 1.34 5.60
CA LEU A 160 -5.46 2.27 5.47
C LEU A 160 -5.69 3.28 4.36
N ARG A 161 -6.38 2.90 3.28
CA ARG A 161 -6.75 3.80 2.20
C ARG A 161 -7.77 4.84 2.64
N GLU A 162 -8.78 4.43 3.42
CA GLU A 162 -9.74 5.32 4.07
C GLU A 162 -9.02 6.29 5.02
N ALA A 163 -8.17 5.78 5.90
CA ALA A 163 -7.39 6.59 6.85
C ALA A 163 -6.46 7.58 6.12
N TYR A 164 -5.87 7.19 4.99
CA TYR A 164 -5.02 8.08 4.19
C TYR A 164 -5.84 9.21 3.54
N LYS A 165 -7.07 8.91 3.10
CA LYS A 165 -8.01 9.92 2.62
C LYS A 165 -8.41 10.88 3.74
N GLU A 166 -8.73 10.36 4.93
CA GLU A 166 -9.01 11.17 6.13
C GLU A 166 -7.85 12.11 6.46
N LEU A 167 -6.59 11.64 6.41
CA LEU A 167 -5.41 12.47 6.63
C LEU A 167 -5.31 13.62 5.63
N ASN A 168 -5.52 13.34 4.33
CA ASN A 168 -5.49 14.39 3.30
C ASN A 168 -6.63 15.41 3.49
N ASP A 169 -7.82 14.94 3.87
CA ASP A 169 -8.96 15.81 4.12
C ASP A 169 -8.69 16.71 5.34
N ILE A 170 -8.06 16.19 6.41
CA ILE A 170 -7.64 16.98 7.58
C ILE A 170 -6.63 18.07 7.17
N LEU A 171 -5.62 17.74 6.36
CA LEU A 171 -4.62 18.70 5.88
C LEU A 171 -5.22 19.80 4.99
N ARG A 172 -6.27 19.46 4.24
CA ARG A 172 -7.00 20.36 3.32
C ARG A 172 -8.02 21.27 4.00
N LYS A 173 -8.38 21.04 5.27
CA LYS A 173 -9.28 21.94 6.00
C LYS A 173 -8.61 23.31 6.15
N GLU A 174 -9.11 24.28 5.38
CA GLU A 174 -8.64 25.67 5.39
C GLU A 174 -9.24 26.51 6.53
N ASP A 175 -10.27 26.01 7.23
CA ASP A 175 -11.08 26.81 8.13
C ASP A 175 -10.73 26.66 9.62
N GLU A 176 -10.44 27.81 10.26
CA GLU A 176 -10.66 28.25 11.67
C GLU A 176 -10.32 27.32 12.85
N GLN A 177 -9.90 26.09 12.62
CA GLN A 177 -9.55 25.15 13.67
C GLN A 177 -8.19 25.52 14.28
N SER A 178 -8.15 25.56 15.61
CA SER A 178 -6.91 25.72 16.36
C SER A 178 -5.87 24.65 15.93
N ALA A 179 -4.59 25.02 15.83
CA ALA A 179 -3.54 24.08 15.46
C ALA A 179 -3.54 22.80 16.33
N THR A 180 -3.97 22.91 17.59
CA THR A 180 -4.12 21.80 18.53
C THR A 180 -5.24 20.81 18.17
N SER A 181 -6.36 21.28 17.62
CA SER A 181 -7.43 20.39 17.15
C SER A 181 -7.03 19.63 15.89
N LEU A 182 -6.34 20.31 14.95
CA LEU A 182 -5.76 19.68 13.76
C LEU A 182 -4.76 18.57 14.14
N VAL A 183 -3.83 18.85 15.06
CA VAL A 183 -2.87 17.84 15.55
C VAL A 183 -3.59 16.68 16.23
N ARG A 184 -4.65 16.95 17.01
CA ARG A 184 -5.41 15.89 17.68
C ARG A 184 -6.13 15.00 16.67
N GLU A 185 -6.84 15.58 15.70
CA GLU A 185 -7.52 14.84 14.62
C GLU A 185 -6.50 14.01 13.83
N PHE A 186 -5.38 14.62 13.43
CA PHE A 186 -4.30 13.93 12.72
C PHE A 186 -3.73 12.77 13.52
N THR A 187 -3.43 12.97 14.81
CA THR A 187 -2.80 11.94 15.67
C THR A 187 -3.72 10.73 15.86
N VAL A 188 -5.04 10.96 15.97
CA VAL A 188 -6.01 9.87 16.10
C VAL A 188 -6.02 8.99 14.85
N VAL A 189 -6.03 9.60 13.66
CA VAL A 189 -5.99 8.85 12.40
C VAL A 189 -4.62 8.21 12.18
N PHE A 190 -3.53 8.92 12.48
CA PHE A 190 -2.17 8.41 12.33
C PHE A 190 -1.88 7.21 13.25
N ARG A 191 -2.44 7.19 14.46
CA ARG A 191 -2.30 6.05 15.38
C ARG A 191 -2.78 4.74 14.76
N LYS A 192 -3.84 4.76 13.94
CA LYS A 192 -4.34 3.59 13.22
C LYS A 192 -3.22 2.95 12.37
N PHE A 193 -2.42 3.75 11.67
CA PHE A 193 -1.29 3.24 10.87
C PHE A 193 -0.24 2.54 11.74
N GLY A 194 0.05 3.07 12.93
CA GLY A 194 0.99 2.47 13.88
C GLY A 194 0.52 1.12 14.42
N GLU A 195 -0.73 1.06 14.90
CA GLU A 195 -1.36 -0.17 15.41
C GLU A 195 -1.38 -1.26 14.31
N ARG A 196 -1.72 -0.90 13.07
CA ARG A 196 -1.71 -1.84 11.94
C ARG A 196 -0.30 -2.26 11.52
N ALA A 197 0.69 -1.38 11.60
CA ALA A 197 2.08 -1.73 11.31
C ALA A 197 2.62 -2.79 12.29
N GLU A 198 2.24 -2.67 13.56
CA GLU A 198 2.56 -3.64 14.60
C GLU A 198 1.86 -4.99 14.31
N ASP A 199 0.54 -4.98 14.08
CA ASP A 199 -0.24 -6.18 13.72
C ASP A 199 0.36 -6.95 12.53
N ILE A 200 0.78 -6.24 11.48
CA ILE A 200 1.42 -6.82 10.29
C ILE A 200 2.76 -7.46 10.66
N THR A 201 3.56 -6.77 11.48
CA THR A 201 4.88 -7.26 11.87
C THR A 201 4.75 -8.54 12.71
N GLU A 202 3.79 -8.57 13.64
CA GLU A 202 3.49 -9.78 14.41
C GLU A 202 2.98 -10.93 13.52
N ALA A 203 2.18 -10.62 12.50
CA ALA A 203 1.69 -11.61 11.54
C ALA A 203 2.83 -12.21 10.68
N ILE A 204 3.79 -11.39 10.24
CA ILE A 204 5.00 -11.87 9.52
C ILE A 204 5.81 -12.82 10.42
N ILE A 205 6.03 -12.46 11.69
CA ILE A 205 6.76 -13.32 12.62
C ILE A 205 6.04 -14.66 12.79
N SER A 206 4.71 -14.64 12.96
CA SER A 206 3.91 -15.86 13.09
C SER A 206 3.97 -16.73 11.82
N LYS A 207 3.97 -16.11 10.65
CA LYS A 207 4.15 -16.77 9.35
C LYS A 207 5.52 -17.45 9.26
N ASP A 208 6.60 -16.74 9.57
CA ASP A 208 7.96 -17.26 9.47
C ASP A 208 8.18 -18.44 10.42
N GLN A 209 7.64 -18.35 11.64
CA GLN A 209 7.62 -19.47 12.59
C GLN A 209 6.87 -20.68 12.05
N PHE A 210 5.70 -20.46 11.43
CA PHE A 210 4.92 -21.54 10.83
C PHE A 210 5.66 -22.20 9.66
N LEU A 211 6.24 -21.42 8.74
CA LEU A 211 7.01 -21.95 7.62
C LEU A 211 8.24 -22.74 8.08
N GLY A 212 8.92 -22.27 9.13
CA GLY A 212 10.01 -23.00 9.76
C GLY A 212 9.56 -24.32 10.39
N ASN A 213 8.43 -24.31 11.09
CA ASN A 213 7.85 -25.54 11.66
C ASN A 213 7.41 -26.53 10.59
N LEU A 214 6.82 -26.06 9.50
CA LEU A 214 6.42 -26.90 8.38
C LEU A 214 7.64 -27.50 7.68
N LEU A 215 8.70 -26.72 7.47
CA LEU A 215 9.96 -27.23 6.92
C LEU A 215 10.54 -28.34 7.79
N ASN A 216 10.55 -28.19 9.11
CA ASN A 216 11.00 -29.24 10.04
C ASN A 216 10.18 -30.53 9.91
N VAL A 217 8.88 -30.44 9.63
CA VAL A 217 8.02 -31.62 9.39
C VAL A 217 8.38 -32.28 8.05
N VAL A 218 8.63 -31.50 7.01
CA VAL A 218 9.10 -32.02 5.70
C VAL A 218 10.47 -32.69 5.85
N ASP A 219 11.39 -32.08 6.59
CA ASP A 219 12.72 -32.63 6.88
C ASP A 219 12.64 -33.94 7.67
N HIS A 220 11.65 -34.11 8.54
CA HIS A 220 11.39 -35.39 9.21
C HIS A 220 11.00 -36.49 8.21
N PHE A 221 10.16 -36.19 7.23
CA PHE A 221 9.85 -37.16 6.15
C PHE A 221 11.07 -37.45 5.28
N TYR A 222 11.92 -36.45 5.00
CA TYR A 222 13.18 -36.65 4.28
C TYR A 222 14.15 -37.58 5.04
N ARG A 223 14.32 -37.37 6.35
CA ARG A 223 15.17 -38.24 7.20
C ARG A 223 14.66 -39.68 7.23
N ASN A 224 13.34 -39.86 7.34
CA ASN A 224 12.74 -41.19 7.28
C ASN A 224 12.98 -41.88 5.93
N MET A 225 12.94 -41.13 4.82
CA MET A 225 13.31 -41.63 3.49
C MET A 225 14.79 -42.04 3.42
N GLU A 226 15.71 -41.24 3.94
CA GLU A 226 17.14 -41.57 3.95
C GLU A 226 17.46 -42.81 4.79
N ASP A 227 16.81 -42.94 5.95
CA ASP A 227 17.00 -44.07 6.85
C ASP A 227 16.38 -45.35 6.28
N ASP A 228 15.18 -45.29 5.70
CA ASP A 228 14.59 -46.44 4.99
C ASP A 228 15.44 -46.87 3.78
N GLY A 229 16.04 -45.90 3.07
CA GLY A 229 16.97 -46.15 1.97
C GLY A 229 18.25 -46.91 2.35
N LYS A 230 18.66 -46.84 3.62
CA LYS A 230 19.83 -47.55 4.15
C LYS A 230 19.51 -48.95 4.67
N PHE A 231 18.29 -49.21 5.14
CA PHE A 231 17.96 -50.42 5.90
C PHE A 231 16.84 -51.31 5.32
N ASN A 232 15.95 -50.82 4.44
CA ASN A 232 14.80 -51.60 3.99
C ASN A 232 14.28 -51.17 2.59
N THR A 233 14.48 -52.00 1.55
CA THR A 233 14.14 -51.64 0.15
C THR A 233 12.64 -51.53 -0.15
N ASP A 234 11.76 -52.19 0.61
CA ASP A 234 10.32 -52.22 0.32
C ASP A 234 9.55 -50.97 0.78
N ASN A 235 10.06 -50.23 1.78
CA ASN A 235 9.40 -49.01 2.30
C ASN A 235 9.87 -47.72 1.62
N VAL A 236 11.01 -47.75 0.90
CA VAL A 236 11.61 -46.57 0.25
C VAL A 236 10.66 -45.89 -0.71
N GLN A 237 9.89 -46.66 -1.49
CA GLN A 237 8.95 -46.11 -2.47
C GLN A 237 7.83 -45.30 -1.79
N LYS A 238 7.36 -45.77 -0.62
CA LYS A 238 6.30 -45.10 0.15
C LYS A 238 6.85 -43.86 0.85
N SER A 239 7.99 -43.97 1.53
CA SER A 239 8.64 -42.84 2.21
C SER A 239 9.06 -41.74 1.24
N LYS A 240 9.46 -42.10 0.01
CA LYS A 240 9.70 -41.14 -1.08
C LYS A 240 8.43 -40.42 -1.54
N SER A 241 7.34 -41.15 -1.76
CA SER A 241 6.03 -40.57 -2.10
C SER A 241 5.53 -39.63 -1.00
N ASP A 242 5.70 -40.01 0.27
CA ASP A 242 5.28 -39.21 1.42
C ASP A 242 6.09 -37.90 1.51
N TRP A 243 7.40 -37.96 1.27
CA TRP A 243 8.25 -36.77 1.17
C TRP A 243 7.87 -35.87 -0.03
N GLU A 244 7.67 -36.43 -1.23
CA GLU A 244 7.27 -35.67 -2.42
C GLU A 244 5.96 -34.91 -2.20
N LYS A 245 4.95 -35.56 -1.57
CA LYS A 245 3.68 -34.91 -1.20
C LYS A 245 3.87 -33.81 -0.15
N ALA A 246 4.69 -34.05 0.88
CA ALA A 246 4.97 -33.06 1.90
C ALA A 246 5.68 -31.83 1.30
N GLN A 247 6.59 -32.05 0.36
CA GLN A 247 7.30 -31.01 -0.38
C GLN A 247 6.36 -30.21 -1.29
N GLU A 248 5.41 -30.86 -1.96
CA GLU A 248 4.39 -30.19 -2.77
C GLU A 248 3.52 -29.27 -1.90
N MET A 249 3.06 -29.75 -0.74
CA MET A 249 2.28 -28.96 0.22
C MET A 249 3.08 -27.77 0.76
N TYR A 250 4.35 -27.97 1.12
CA TYR A 250 5.23 -26.89 1.54
C TYR A 250 5.40 -25.82 0.46
N THR A 251 5.59 -26.25 -0.79
CA THR A 251 5.76 -25.34 -1.93
C THR A 251 4.50 -24.52 -2.19
N ASP A 252 3.32 -25.15 -2.22
CA ASP A 252 2.03 -24.45 -2.39
C ASP A 252 1.77 -23.41 -1.28
N ILE A 253 2.10 -23.75 -0.03
CA ILE A 253 1.92 -22.81 1.09
C ILE A 253 2.95 -21.67 1.01
N ARG A 254 4.19 -21.96 0.63
CA ARG A 254 5.24 -20.96 0.44
C ARG A 254 4.90 -19.98 -0.68
N GLU A 255 4.39 -20.47 -1.80
CA GLU A 255 3.93 -19.63 -2.92
C GLU A 255 2.79 -18.70 -2.49
N PHE A 256 1.82 -19.23 -1.74
CA PHE A 256 0.76 -18.41 -1.15
C PHE A 256 1.32 -17.30 -0.25
N PHE A 257 2.24 -17.63 0.66
CA PHE A 257 2.85 -16.63 1.53
C PHE A 257 3.73 -15.62 0.78
N THR A 258 4.28 -16.00 -0.36
CA THR A 258 4.98 -15.05 -1.25
C THR A 258 4.00 -14.01 -1.83
N SER A 259 2.78 -14.42 -2.17
CA SER A 259 1.70 -13.50 -2.57
C SER A 259 1.27 -12.58 -1.43
N VAL A 260 1.17 -13.13 -0.21
CA VAL A 260 0.90 -12.36 1.02
C VAL A 260 2.00 -11.32 1.27
N ASP A 261 3.28 -11.71 1.14
CA ASP A 261 4.41 -10.80 1.34
C ASP A 261 4.40 -9.62 0.36
N ASN A 262 4.00 -9.86 -0.90
CA ASN A 262 3.81 -8.79 -1.88
C ASN A 262 2.69 -7.82 -1.48
N LYS A 263 1.55 -8.31 -1.02
CA LYS A 263 0.45 -7.47 -0.51
C LYS A 263 0.88 -6.67 0.72
N VAL A 264 1.56 -7.32 1.66
CA VAL A 264 2.10 -6.69 2.87
C VAL A 264 3.14 -5.62 2.54
N TYR A 265 3.98 -5.83 1.52
CA TYR A 265 4.92 -4.82 1.04
C TYR A 265 4.22 -3.56 0.54
N ILE A 266 3.14 -3.71 -0.24
CA ILE A 266 2.33 -2.58 -0.72
C ILE A 266 1.74 -1.80 0.46
N ILE A 267 1.17 -2.52 1.42
CA ILE A 267 0.61 -1.95 2.65
C ILE A 267 1.68 -1.18 3.44
N ARG A 268 2.87 -1.76 3.66
CA ARG A 268 3.99 -1.09 4.34
C ARG A 268 4.40 0.19 3.62
N ARG A 269 4.41 0.17 2.29
CA ARG A 269 4.70 1.37 1.50
C ARG A 269 3.66 2.46 1.73
N GLN A 270 2.37 2.12 1.83
CA GLN A 270 1.32 3.10 2.16
C GLN A 270 1.49 3.68 3.57
N ILE A 271 1.87 2.86 4.55
CA ILE A 271 2.18 3.31 5.92
C ILE A 271 3.37 4.31 5.91
N ASN A 272 4.40 4.03 5.12
CA ASN A 272 5.53 4.96 4.95
C ASN A 272 5.09 6.28 4.30
N HIS A 273 4.25 6.23 3.27
CA HIS A 273 3.67 7.45 2.65
C HIS A 273 2.81 8.25 3.62
N ALA A 274 2.07 7.58 4.51
CA ALA A 274 1.34 8.27 5.59
C ALA A 274 2.29 9.00 6.55
N SER A 275 3.52 8.51 6.74
CA SER A 275 4.54 9.19 7.55
C SER A 275 5.04 10.48 6.88
N GLU A 276 5.11 10.53 5.54
CA GLU A 276 5.42 11.77 4.82
C GLU A 276 4.36 12.86 5.07
N LYS A 277 3.09 12.47 5.29
CA LYS A 277 2.01 13.41 5.64
C LYS A 277 2.20 14.07 6.99
N LEU A 278 2.92 13.44 7.92
CA LEU A 278 3.29 14.05 9.19
C LEU A 278 4.32 15.18 8.97
N THR A 279 5.25 14.98 8.05
CA THR A 279 6.18 16.04 7.62
C THR A 279 5.42 17.19 6.94
N GLU A 280 4.46 16.88 6.07
CA GLU A 280 3.62 17.89 5.41
C GLU A 280 2.81 18.71 6.43
N LEU A 281 2.26 18.07 7.47
CA LEU A 281 1.60 18.75 8.60
C LEU A 281 2.55 19.75 9.28
N GLN A 282 3.79 19.33 9.55
CA GLN A 282 4.81 20.17 10.18
C GLN A 282 5.18 21.38 9.31
N GLU A 283 5.33 21.16 7.99
CA GLU A 283 5.60 22.22 7.02
C GLU A 283 4.42 23.21 6.93
N GLN A 284 3.18 22.71 6.96
CA GLN A 284 1.98 23.53 6.96
C GLN A 284 1.92 24.43 8.21
N PHE A 285 2.27 23.93 9.39
CA PHE A 285 2.35 24.77 10.59
C PHE A 285 3.48 25.79 10.52
N SER A 286 4.65 25.39 10.01
CA SER A 286 5.82 26.26 9.89
C SER A 286 5.56 27.41 8.93
N SER A 287 4.97 27.10 7.77
CA SER A 287 4.56 28.09 6.76
C SER A 287 3.46 29.02 7.29
N ARG A 288 2.42 28.50 7.95
CA ARG A 288 1.38 29.32 8.60
C ARG A 288 1.95 30.24 9.68
N ALA A 289 2.86 29.74 10.52
CA ALA A 289 3.53 30.53 11.55
C ALA A 289 4.40 31.65 10.94
N PHE A 290 5.18 31.31 9.92
CA PHE A 290 5.99 32.28 9.17
C PHE A 290 5.11 33.35 8.52
N PHE A 291 4.03 32.95 7.84
CA PHE A 291 3.09 33.87 7.21
C PHE A 291 2.45 34.82 8.23
N ARG A 292 1.99 34.31 9.39
CA ARG A 292 1.46 35.13 10.48
C ARG A 292 2.50 36.12 11.02
N LEU A 293 3.75 35.70 11.11
CA LEU A 293 4.86 36.56 11.54
C LEU A 293 5.14 37.66 10.50
N GLN A 294 5.11 37.34 9.21
CA GLN A 294 5.23 38.34 8.14
C GLN A 294 4.07 39.33 8.13
N ILE A 295 2.83 38.85 8.31
CA ILE A 295 1.65 39.71 8.47
C ILE A 295 1.81 40.62 9.70
N LYS A 296 2.30 40.11 10.83
CA LYS A 296 2.50 40.92 12.04
C LYS A 296 3.59 41.98 11.83
N LYS A 297 4.68 41.63 11.14
CA LYS A 297 5.72 42.59 10.73
C LYS A 297 5.14 43.66 9.82
N LEU A 298 4.38 43.26 8.79
CA LEU A 298 3.72 44.17 7.87
C LEU A 298 2.79 45.14 8.62
N HIS A 299 1.89 44.63 9.47
CA HIS A 299 1.00 45.47 10.28
C HIS A 299 1.77 46.44 11.17
N ARG A 300 2.86 45.98 11.81
CA ARG A 300 3.71 46.84 12.63
C ARG A 300 4.34 47.96 11.79
N THR A 301 4.91 47.62 10.63
CA THR A 301 5.50 48.60 9.71
C THR A 301 4.46 49.59 9.18
N VAL A 302 3.25 49.13 8.87
CA VAL A 302 2.10 49.97 8.48
C VAL A 302 1.75 50.95 9.60
N LEU A 303 1.62 50.47 10.84
CA LEU A 303 1.30 51.32 11.99
C LEU A 303 2.40 52.34 12.29
N GLU A 304 3.67 51.92 12.28
CA GLU A 304 4.84 52.80 12.52
C GLU A 304 5.02 53.86 11.41
N SER A 305 4.64 53.53 10.17
CA SER A 305 4.70 54.47 9.04
C SER A 305 3.43 55.30 8.87
N SER A 306 2.38 55.07 9.67
CA SER A 306 1.12 55.79 9.56
C SER A 306 1.04 56.99 10.51
N GLN A 307 0.51 58.10 10.01
CA GLN A 307 0.19 59.30 10.78
C GLN A 307 -1.29 59.64 10.58
N TYR A 308 -1.99 59.95 11.66
CA TYR A 308 -3.41 60.30 11.61
C TYR A 308 -3.56 61.81 11.36
N THR A 309 -4.21 62.17 10.26
CA THR A 309 -4.54 63.56 9.89
C THR A 309 -6.05 63.74 9.80
N ALA A 310 -6.53 64.99 9.75
CA ALA A 310 -7.97 65.29 9.69
C ALA A 310 -8.68 64.67 8.46
N ASP A 311 -7.94 64.42 7.37
CA ASP A 311 -8.43 63.79 6.13
C ASP A 311 -8.23 62.26 6.11
N GLY A 312 -7.76 61.66 7.22
CA GLY A 312 -7.53 60.22 7.37
C GLY A 312 -6.07 59.83 7.58
N VAL A 313 -5.79 58.53 7.39
CA VAL A 313 -4.46 57.93 7.61
C VAL A 313 -3.53 58.27 6.44
N ARG A 314 -2.42 58.97 6.72
CA ARG A 314 -1.34 59.19 5.74
C ARG A 314 -0.15 58.32 6.09
N PHE A 315 0.42 57.64 5.10
CA PHE A 315 1.68 56.92 5.25
C PHE A 315 2.85 57.86 4.97
N ASN A 316 3.89 57.81 5.81
CA ASN A 316 5.14 58.51 5.58
C ASN A 316 5.74 58.04 4.25
N SER A 317 6.22 59.01 3.47
CA SER A 317 6.72 58.82 2.10
C SER A 317 7.76 57.70 2.03
N ASN A 318 7.39 56.61 1.34
CA ASN A 318 8.13 55.40 0.94
C ASN A 318 7.43 54.08 1.30
N PHE A 319 6.25 54.09 1.95
CA PHE A 319 5.46 52.85 2.04
C PHE A 319 4.87 52.49 0.67
N PRO A 320 5.15 51.30 0.11
CA PRO A 320 4.68 50.92 -1.22
C PRO A 320 3.17 50.66 -1.19
N LEU A 321 2.41 51.66 -1.58
CA LEU A 321 0.98 51.52 -1.82
C LEU A 321 0.80 50.88 -3.20
N LYS A 322 0.13 49.73 -3.26
CA LYS A 322 -0.27 49.15 -4.54
C LYS A 322 -1.37 50.04 -5.11
N GLU A 323 -1.08 50.76 -6.20
CA GLU A 323 -2.11 51.46 -6.96
C GLU A 323 -3.14 50.41 -7.42
N LEU A 324 -4.38 50.56 -6.97
CA LEU A 324 -5.48 49.79 -7.52
C LEU A 324 -5.69 50.31 -8.94
N VAL A 325 -5.19 49.57 -9.93
CA VAL A 325 -5.51 49.83 -11.33
C VAL A 325 -7.01 49.63 -11.47
N TYR A 326 -7.76 50.73 -11.53
CA TYR A 326 -9.16 50.70 -11.87
C TYR A 326 -9.26 50.37 -13.35
N GLU A 327 -9.38 49.08 -13.69
CA GLU A 327 -9.74 48.69 -15.04
C GLU A 327 -11.23 48.99 -15.25
N PRO A 328 -11.59 49.93 -16.15
CA PRO A 328 -12.98 50.07 -16.53
C PRO A 328 -13.41 48.77 -17.20
N VAL A 329 -14.34 48.04 -16.57
CA VAL A 329 -14.91 46.82 -17.14
C VAL A 329 -15.64 47.18 -18.44
N ARG A 330 -14.96 47.06 -19.57
CA ARG A 330 -15.61 46.97 -20.87
C ARG A 330 -16.02 45.51 -21.06
N MET A 331 -17.31 45.23 -20.84
CA MET A 331 -17.92 44.01 -21.37
C MET A 331 -17.88 44.08 -22.90
N LEU A 332 -16.86 43.48 -23.50
CA LEU A 332 -16.87 43.12 -24.91
C LEU A 332 -17.45 41.71 -24.99
N TYR A 333 -18.66 41.58 -25.52
CA TYR A 333 -19.15 40.28 -25.98
C TYR A 333 -18.30 39.87 -27.19
N PRO A 334 -17.46 38.81 -27.11
CA PRO A 334 -16.86 38.27 -28.30
C PRO A 334 -17.99 37.63 -29.11
N ARG A 335 -18.18 38.06 -30.36
CA ARG A 335 -18.91 37.23 -31.32
C ARG A 335 -18.08 35.97 -31.53
N TYR A 336 -18.55 34.84 -31.01
CA TYR A 336 -17.98 33.54 -31.30
C TYR A 336 -18.00 33.35 -32.82
N TYR A 337 -16.82 33.35 -33.44
CA TYR A 337 -16.63 32.72 -34.72
C TYR A 337 -15.93 31.38 -34.44
N GLU A 338 -16.60 30.28 -34.78
CA GLU A 338 -15.96 28.96 -34.83
C GLU A 338 -14.98 28.95 -36.01
N PHE A 339 -13.70 29.17 -35.72
CA PHE A 339 -12.62 29.15 -36.71
C PHE A 339 -11.74 27.89 -36.64
N GLU A 340 -12.21 26.78 -36.09
CA GLU A 340 -11.50 25.50 -36.26
C GLU A 340 -12.46 24.35 -36.54
N SER A 341 -12.35 23.78 -37.75
CA SER A 341 -12.82 22.44 -38.05
C SER A 341 -12.06 21.41 -37.20
N PRO A 342 -12.72 20.35 -36.69
CA PRO A 342 -12.10 19.39 -35.79
C PRO A 342 -10.89 18.72 -36.47
N LYS A 343 -9.71 18.85 -35.86
CA LYS A 343 -8.50 18.19 -36.32
C LYS A 343 -8.62 16.68 -36.06
N PRO A 344 -8.37 15.81 -37.05
CA PRO A 344 -8.37 14.37 -36.83
C PRO A 344 -7.26 13.99 -35.83
N ASN A 345 -7.57 13.07 -34.92
CA ASN A 345 -6.59 12.44 -34.02
C ASN A 345 -5.56 11.66 -34.85
N ILE A 346 -4.45 12.31 -35.19
CA ILE A 346 -3.27 11.64 -35.71
C ILE A 346 -2.37 11.40 -34.50
N ILE A 347 -2.04 10.13 -34.27
CA ILE A 347 -1.03 9.74 -33.28
C ILE A 347 0.28 10.35 -33.76
N VAL A 348 0.74 11.40 -33.08
CA VAL A 348 2.08 11.95 -33.29
C VAL A 348 3.04 10.94 -32.66
N ASN A 349 3.74 10.17 -33.49
CA ASN A 349 4.91 9.43 -33.02
C ASN A 349 5.93 10.47 -32.57
N VAL A 350 6.14 10.56 -31.26
CA VAL A 350 7.23 11.35 -30.69
C VAL A 350 8.52 10.63 -31.07
N GLU A 351 9.34 11.24 -31.91
CA GLU A 351 10.67 10.72 -32.20
C GLU A 351 11.48 10.69 -30.89
N VAL A 352 12.05 9.54 -30.59
CA VAL A 352 12.89 9.36 -29.41
C VAL A 352 14.12 10.23 -29.59
N ASP A 353 14.33 11.18 -28.68
CA ASP A 353 15.54 11.98 -28.63
C ASP A 353 16.73 11.07 -28.28
N GLU A 354 17.41 10.57 -29.31
CA GLU A 354 18.58 9.69 -29.18
C GLU A 354 19.70 10.33 -28.35
N THR A 355 19.78 11.66 -28.29
CA THR A 355 20.81 12.35 -27.53
C THR A 355 20.50 12.30 -26.04
N TYR A 356 19.24 12.45 -25.67
CA TYR A 356 18.77 12.29 -24.29
C TYR A 356 18.93 10.84 -23.83
N GLU A 357 18.53 9.87 -24.65
CA GLU A 357 18.65 8.44 -24.32
C GLU A 357 20.11 8.02 -24.10
N ARG A 358 21.04 8.49 -24.95
CA ARG A 358 22.47 8.23 -24.79
C ARG A 358 23.02 8.87 -23.51
N ASN A 359 22.60 10.09 -23.18
CA ASN A 359 23.05 10.78 -21.96
C ASN A 359 22.57 10.05 -20.69
N GLU A 360 21.31 9.62 -20.65
CA GLU A 360 20.78 8.85 -19.51
C GLU A 360 21.45 7.48 -19.39
N LYS A 361 21.67 6.77 -20.50
CA LYS A 361 22.43 5.51 -20.52
C LYS A 361 23.85 5.69 -19.97
N GLN A 362 24.54 6.78 -20.33
CA GLN A 362 25.87 7.06 -19.80
C GLN A 362 25.88 7.37 -18.31
N LYS A 363 24.86 8.07 -17.77
CA LYS A 363 24.72 8.28 -16.32
C LYS A 363 24.51 6.96 -15.59
N ILE A 364 23.64 6.10 -16.10
CA ILE A 364 23.37 4.77 -15.53
C ILE A 364 24.65 3.92 -15.52
N VAL A 365 25.41 3.89 -16.62
CA VAL A 365 26.67 3.13 -16.69
C VAL A 365 27.71 3.65 -15.70
N LYS A 366 27.84 4.98 -15.55
CA LYS A 366 28.75 5.58 -14.55
C LYS A 366 28.36 5.19 -13.13
N GLU A 367 27.06 5.19 -12.82
CA GLU A 367 26.56 4.81 -11.50
C GLU A 367 26.76 3.32 -11.22
N ILE A 368 26.55 2.45 -12.21
CA ILE A 368 26.82 1.01 -12.09
C ILE A 368 28.29 0.75 -11.81
N ASN A 369 29.20 1.39 -12.57
CA ASN A 369 30.64 1.23 -12.37
C ASN A 369 31.07 1.70 -10.97
N ARG A 370 30.48 2.80 -10.49
CA ARG A 370 30.72 3.30 -9.14
C ARG A 370 30.26 2.31 -8.07
N GLN A 371 29.09 1.71 -8.22
CA GLN A 371 28.60 0.68 -7.29
C GLN A 371 29.48 -0.58 -7.30
N GLN A 372 29.99 -0.98 -8.45
CA GLN A 372 30.93 -2.11 -8.56
C GLN A 372 32.23 -1.84 -7.80
N LEU A 373 32.81 -0.64 -7.94
CA LEU A 373 34.00 -0.24 -7.18
C LEU A 373 33.75 -0.25 -5.67
N ILE A 374 32.61 0.28 -5.23
CA ILE A 374 32.22 0.24 -3.81
C ILE A 374 32.15 -1.20 -3.29
N ASN A 375 31.54 -2.11 -4.04
CA ASN A 375 31.44 -3.52 -3.63
C ASN A 375 32.83 -4.18 -3.54
N GLN A 376 33.70 -3.96 -4.53
CA GLN A 376 35.07 -4.49 -4.51
C GLN A 376 35.86 -3.99 -3.30
N TRP A 377 35.72 -2.72 -2.93
CA TRP A 377 36.38 -2.15 -1.76
C TRP A 377 35.80 -2.67 -0.44
N VAL A 378 34.48 -2.89 -0.37
CA VAL A 378 33.84 -3.51 0.79
C VAL A 378 34.32 -4.96 0.97
N ASP A 379 34.42 -5.73 -0.12
CA ASP A 379 34.88 -7.12 -0.06
C ASP A 379 36.35 -7.19 0.37
N LYS A 380 37.23 -6.36 -0.21
CA LYS A 380 38.62 -6.22 0.25
C LYS A 380 38.71 -5.86 1.73
N ALA A 381 37.85 -4.96 2.21
CA ALA A 381 37.86 -4.56 3.62
C ALA A 381 37.40 -5.68 4.55
N LYS A 382 36.43 -6.50 4.13
CA LYS A 382 36.01 -7.71 4.84
C LYS A 382 37.14 -8.73 4.89
N ASP A 383 37.84 -8.97 3.78
CA ASP A 383 39.00 -9.89 3.74
C ASP A 383 40.13 -9.43 4.67
N ILE A 384 40.39 -8.13 4.74
CA ILE A 384 41.36 -7.54 5.68
C ILE A 384 40.90 -7.74 7.14
N LEU A 385 39.61 -7.56 7.41
CA LEU A 385 39.03 -7.78 8.74
C LEU A 385 39.13 -9.26 9.17
N GLU A 386 38.91 -10.20 8.26
CA GLU A 386 39.02 -11.64 8.55
C GLU A 386 40.47 -12.09 8.76
N SER A 387 41.41 -11.54 7.97
CA SER A 387 42.83 -11.93 8.04
C SER A 387 43.60 -11.26 9.18
N LYS A 388 43.37 -9.97 9.44
CA LYS A 388 44.13 -9.18 10.45
C LYS A 388 43.39 -8.99 11.76
N ARG A 389 42.10 -9.33 11.85
CA ARG A 389 41.19 -9.09 13.01
C ARG A 389 41.08 -7.63 13.45
N GLN A 390 41.68 -6.71 12.69
CA GLN A 390 41.66 -5.28 12.97
C GLN A 390 41.72 -4.51 11.66
N LEU A 391 40.84 -3.50 11.54
CA LEU A 391 40.75 -2.61 10.40
C LEU A 391 40.63 -1.17 10.90
N SER A 392 41.53 -0.28 10.46
CA SER A 392 41.37 1.17 10.68
C SER A 392 40.55 1.76 9.52
N ILE A 393 39.40 2.35 9.84
CA ILE A 393 38.52 2.96 8.83
C ILE A 393 39.20 4.19 8.21
N ASP A 394 39.97 4.94 8.99
CA ASP A 394 40.64 6.15 8.53
C ASP A 394 41.71 5.84 7.47
N GLU A 395 42.52 4.81 7.71
CA GLU A 395 43.52 4.35 6.75
C GLU A 395 42.87 3.81 5.47
N LEU A 396 41.75 3.09 5.61
CA LEU A 396 40.98 2.59 4.48
C LEU A 396 40.35 3.72 3.65
N MET A 397 39.79 4.74 4.30
CA MET A 397 39.26 5.91 3.60
C MET A 397 40.36 6.68 2.89
N ASN A 398 41.53 6.84 3.51
CA ASN A 398 42.69 7.46 2.87
C ASN A 398 43.14 6.68 1.62
N SER A 399 43.25 5.35 1.71
CA SER A 399 43.64 4.53 0.55
C SER A 399 42.64 4.61 -0.60
N ILE A 400 41.33 4.65 -0.30
CA ILE A 400 40.29 4.77 -1.33
C ILE A 400 40.32 6.16 -1.99
N VAL A 401 40.52 7.22 -1.19
CA VAL A 401 40.62 8.60 -1.72
C VAL A 401 41.88 8.77 -2.58
N ASP A 402 43.00 8.16 -2.19
CA ASP A 402 44.26 8.24 -2.95
C ASP A 402 44.18 7.46 -4.29
N GLU A 403 43.52 6.30 -4.31
CA GLU A 403 43.39 5.47 -5.53
C GLU A 403 42.27 5.97 -6.47
N GLU A 404 41.08 6.25 -5.96
CA GLU A 404 39.89 6.55 -6.78
C GLU A 404 39.65 8.05 -6.98
N LYS A 405 40.32 8.92 -6.19
CA LYS A 405 40.13 10.38 -6.18
C LYS A 405 38.68 10.84 -5.95
N ASP A 406 37.82 9.97 -5.42
CA ASP A 406 36.43 10.26 -5.11
C ASP A 406 36.11 9.94 -3.64
N LEU A 407 35.92 11.01 -2.85
CA LEU A 407 35.60 10.93 -1.43
C LEU A 407 34.24 10.26 -1.16
N SER A 408 33.33 10.33 -2.13
CA SER A 408 31.98 9.79 -1.96
C SER A 408 31.95 8.26 -2.06
N ILE A 409 32.92 7.63 -2.73
CA ILE A 409 33.13 6.17 -2.69
C ILE A 409 33.66 5.77 -1.30
N ALA A 410 34.68 6.48 -0.81
CA ALA A 410 35.27 6.20 0.51
C ALA A 410 34.24 6.28 1.65
N TYR A 411 33.36 7.29 1.63
CA TYR A 411 32.29 7.41 2.63
C TYR A 411 31.27 6.27 2.58
N GLN A 412 30.86 5.86 1.38
CA GLN A 412 29.90 4.77 1.22
C GLN A 412 30.49 3.41 1.65
N VAL A 413 31.77 3.18 1.36
CA VAL A 413 32.49 1.98 1.82
C VAL A 413 32.59 1.97 3.35
N ALA A 414 33.00 3.09 3.96
CA ALA A 414 33.08 3.22 5.42
C ALA A 414 31.72 2.97 6.09
N SER A 415 30.65 3.60 5.59
CA SER A 415 29.29 3.41 6.11
C SER A 415 28.81 1.96 6.00
N ARG A 416 29.11 1.26 4.89
CA ARG A 416 28.72 -0.15 4.72
C ARG A 416 29.50 -1.08 5.64
N ILE A 417 30.77 -0.81 5.90
CA ILE A 417 31.56 -1.60 6.84
C ILE A 417 31.09 -1.35 8.27
N THR A 418 30.76 -0.11 8.64
CA THR A 418 30.16 0.20 9.94
C THR A 418 28.79 -0.47 10.12
N ALA A 419 27.97 -0.51 9.07
CA ALA A 419 26.72 -1.29 9.10
C ALA A 419 26.99 -2.79 9.30
N TYR A 420 27.97 -3.34 8.58
CA TYR A 420 28.37 -4.75 8.73
C TYR A 420 28.84 -5.10 10.16
N THR A 421 29.49 -4.17 10.86
CA THR A 421 29.85 -4.37 12.27
C THR A 421 28.66 -4.33 13.23
N SER A 422 27.58 -3.62 12.88
CA SER A 422 26.36 -3.61 13.70
C SER A 422 25.55 -4.89 13.56
N GLU A 423 25.71 -5.62 12.46
CA GLU A 423 25.00 -6.87 12.17
C GLU A 423 25.70 -8.12 12.73
N ASN A 424 27.00 -8.04 13.06
CA ASN A 424 27.79 -9.17 13.56
C ASN A 424 28.23 -8.95 15.02
N ASN A 425 27.71 -9.76 15.95
CA ASN A 425 28.01 -9.68 17.38
C ASN A 425 29.47 -9.95 17.76
N ASP A 426 30.25 -10.50 16.83
CA ASP A 426 31.67 -10.83 17.03
C ASP A 426 32.62 -9.69 16.60
N VAL A 427 32.10 -8.53 16.19
CA VAL A 427 32.91 -7.42 15.69
C VAL A 427 32.60 -6.13 16.45
N PHE A 428 33.62 -5.53 17.07
CA PHE A 428 33.51 -4.34 17.91
C PHE A 428 34.10 -3.11 17.20
N ILE A 429 33.43 -1.97 17.36
CA ILE A 429 33.95 -0.66 16.93
C ILE A 429 34.54 0.05 18.15
N ASP A 430 35.83 0.39 18.07
CA ASP A 430 36.51 1.28 19.01
C ASP A 430 36.70 2.65 18.35
N VAL A 431 36.01 3.65 18.89
CA VAL A 431 36.06 5.04 18.41
C VAL A 431 36.88 5.86 19.39
N GLU A 432 38.11 6.21 19.01
CA GLU A 432 38.93 7.15 19.78
C GLU A 432 38.47 8.59 19.42
N GLN A 433 38.10 9.41 20.42
CA GLN A 433 37.82 10.85 20.27
C GLN A 433 39.10 11.65 19.96
N LYS A 434 39.74 11.34 18.84
CA LYS A 434 40.87 12.10 18.28
C LYS A 434 40.52 12.47 16.85
N ILE A 435 40.54 13.78 16.60
CA ILE A 435 40.32 14.35 15.28
C ILE A 435 41.61 14.17 14.48
N ILE A 436 41.54 13.46 13.36
CA ILE A 436 42.62 13.33 12.40
C ILE A 436 42.27 14.14 11.16
N SER A 437 43.20 14.98 10.72
CA SER A 437 43.04 15.80 9.51
C SER A 437 43.44 15.01 8.28
N LEU A 438 42.53 14.87 7.33
CA LEU A 438 42.81 14.36 5.98
C LEU A 438 43.80 15.29 5.27
N SER A 439 44.91 14.73 4.81
CA SER A 439 46.07 15.48 4.26
C SER A 439 45.77 16.27 2.97
N GLN A 440 44.58 16.11 2.36
CA GLN A 440 44.27 16.75 1.08
C GLN A 440 42.95 17.55 1.02
N GLN A 441 42.06 17.55 2.02
CA GLN A 441 40.73 18.19 1.87
C GLN A 441 40.13 18.90 3.12
N ASN A 442 40.91 19.33 4.11
CA ASN A 442 40.38 20.04 5.30
C ASN A 442 39.22 19.30 6.01
N LEU A 443 39.23 17.97 6.01
CA LEU A 443 38.23 17.15 6.67
C LEU A 443 38.80 16.54 7.96
N SER A 444 37.98 16.57 9.01
CA SER A 444 38.29 16.08 10.36
C SER A 444 37.54 14.77 10.59
N LEU A 445 38.25 13.64 10.59
CA LEU A 445 37.67 12.32 10.88
C LEU A 445 37.90 11.91 12.32
N TRP A 446 36.97 11.14 12.87
CA TRP A 446 37.11 10.51 14.18
C TRP A 446 37.87 9.21 14.00
N LYS A 447 38.96 9.05 14.74
CA LYS A 447 39.78 7.86 14.65
C LYS A 447 38.98 6.61 15.01
N THR A 448 38.66 5.80 14.00
CA THR A 448 37.76 4.65 14.15
C THR A 448 38.48 3.36 13.80
N LYS A 449 38.48 2.41 14.74
CA LYS A 449 39.02 1.07 14.57
C LYS A 449 37.90 0.05 14.69
N ILE A 450 37.91 -0.93 13.80
CA ILE A 450 37.04 -2.09 13.89
C ILE A 450 37.91 -3.29 14.26
N MET A 451 37.50 -4.04 15.27
CA MET A 451 38.20 -5.23 15.77
C MET A 451 37.25 -6.43 15.77
N LYS A 452 37.75 -7.60 15.41
CA LYS A 452 37.02 -8.87 15.45
C LYS A 452 37.64 -9.81 16.48
#